data_AF-A0A8T5W4M3-F1
#
_entry.id   AF-A0A8T5W4M3-F1
#
_cell.length_a   1.000
_cell.length_b   1.000
_cell.length_c   1.000
_cell.angle_alpha   90.00
_cell.angle_beta   90.00
_cell.angle_gamma   90.00
#
_symmetry.space_group_name_H-M   'P 1'
#
loop_
_entity.id
_entity.type
_entity.pdbx_description
1 polymer ?
#
loop_
_entity_poly.entity_id
_entity_poly.type
_entity_poly.pdbx_seq_one_letter_code
_entity_poly.pdbx_strand_id
1 'polypeptide(L)'
;MKMQTMLILTLLSVGLLLAGTGIAGADVTKSIPASATLEGVSTLSVEPVTYGAGTAPSIAFGTVSPGEGFLVPPQYIKVVHDDNSPAWWIKIYTDNFATEPSTTTWGYQYGGMIGTPGARLPMGWHTRVDNSLTLALAFAAGDPAAKPSVGWFFLKDKSDKDIPGTYDPDTGDPIDESWLGPEDDAAYANVAFGSASYQRVVDPMHPDQEDGSVEDNDKAFVVEVEGLFGSAPADTYATTISFDLVHQ
;
A
#
# COMPACT_ATOMS: atom_id res chain seq x y z
N MET A 1 0.89 -22.34 -48.35
CA MET A 1 0.92 -23.74 -48.84
C MET A 1 0.89 -24.65 -47.62
N LYS A 2 -0.12 -25.53 -47.55
CA LYS A 2 -0.29 -26.57 -46.51
C LYS A 2 0.77 -27.66 -46.67
N MET A 3 1.29 -28.20 -45.57
CA MET A 3 1.76 -29.58 -45.42
C MET A 3 1.65 -29.92 -43.93
N GLN A 4 0.63 -30.69 -43.52
CA GLN A 4 0.50 -32.15 -43.57
C GLN A 4 1.03 -32.83 -42.29
N THR A 5 0.04 -33.26 -41.51
CA THR A 5 -0.03 -34.33 -40.52
C THR A 5 1.04 -35.42 -40.63
N MET A 6 1.69 -35.75 -39.51
CA MET A 6 2.20 -37.12 -39.28
C MET A 6 1.50 -37.72 -38.07
N LEU A 7 0.63 -38.66 -38.37
CA LEU A 7 0.04 -39.64 -37.46
C LEU A 7 1.09 -40.74 -37.26
N ILE A 8 1.60 -40.93 -36.04
CA ILE A 8 2.38 -42.13 -35.69
C ILE A 8 1.42 -43.09 -34.97
N LEU A 9 1.03 -44.12 -35.72
CA LEU A 9 0.31 -45.29 -35.24
C LEU A 9 1.35 -46.40 -34.99
N THR A 10 1.55 -46.80 -33.74
CA THR A 10 2.29 -48.03 -33.41
C THR A 10 1.38 -48.95 -32.60
N LEU A 11 1.03 -50.08 -33.23
CA LEU A 11 0.35 -51.22 -32.63
C LEU A 11 1.39 -52.22 -32.08
N LEU A 12 0.98 -52.96 -31.04
CA LEU A 12 1.12 -54.41 -30.86
C LEU A 12 1.88 -54.93 -29.61
N SER A 13 1.06 -55.49 -28.70
CA SER A 13 1.20 -56.71 -27.87
C SER A 13 2.30 -56.82 -26.81
N VAL A 14 1.96 -57.32 -25.61
CA VAL A 14 1.87 -58.75 -25.25
C VAL A 14 1.22 -58.85 -23.86
N GLY A 15 0.25 -59.75 -23.72
CA GLY A 15 -0.32 -60.11 -22.42
C GLY A 15 0.59 -61.08 -21.68
N LEU A 16 0.77 -60.87 -20.36
CA LEU A 16 1.21 -61.89 -19.45
C LEU A 16 0.27 -61.90 -18.24
N LEU A 17 -0.46 -62.99 -18.10
CA LEU A 17 -1.36 -63.28 -16.98
C LEU A 17 -0.50 -63.74 -15.78
N LEU A 18 -0.43 -62.95 -14.71
CA LEU A 18 -0.01 -63.45 -13.40
C LEU A 18 -1.16 -63.23 -12.42
N ALA A 19 -1.73 -64.34 -11.95
CA ALA A 19 -2.63 -64.37 -10.82
C ALA A 19 -1.84 -64.11 -9.54
N GLY A 20 -2.12 -63.00 -8.87
CA GLY A 20 -1.62 -62.69 -7.54
C GLY A 20 -2.77 -62.14 -6.69
N THR A 21 -3.28 -62.96 -5.78
CA THR A 21 -4.25 -62.55 -4.75
C THR A 21 -3.55 -61.68 -3.71
N GLY A 22 -3.81 -60.38 -3.74
CA GLY A 22 -3.43 -59.43 -2.71
C GLY A 22 -4.19 -58.14 -2.93
N ILE A 23 -4.94 -57.70 -1.90
CA ILE A 23 -5.44 -56.33 -1.64
C ILE A 23 -5.48 -55.42 -2.87
N ALA A 24 -6.68 -55.13 -3.42
CA ALA A 24 -6.87 -54.35 -4.63
C ALA A 24 -6.21 -52.96 -4.56
N GLY A 25 -4.92 -52.89 -4.89
CA GLY A 25 -4.26 -51.72 -5.43
C GLY A 25 -4.77 -51.51 -6.85
N ALA A 26 -4.84 -50.26 -7.29
CA ALA A 26 -5.33 -49.91 -8.62
C ALA A 26 -4.62 -50.75 -9.71
N ASP A 27 -5.37 -51.59 -10.41
CA ASP A 27 -4.81 -52.55 -11.40
C ASP A 27 -4.41 -51.86 -12.71
N VAL A 28 -5.07 -50.75 -13.07
CA VAL A 28 -4.68 -49.91 -14.22
C VAL A 28 -4.97 -48.44 -13.91
N THR A 29 -3.93 -47.66 -13.59
CA THR A 29 -4.01 -46.19 -13.49
C THR A 29 -3.72 -45.57 -14.85
N LYS A 30 -4.64 -44.74 -15.36
CA LYS A 30 -4.43 -43.90 -16.55
C LYS A 30 -4.47 -42.44 -16.14
N SER A 31 -3.39 -41.72 -16.36
CA SER A 31 -3.35 -40.26 -16.17
C SER A 31 -3.64 -39.58 -17.50
N ILE A 32 -4.52 -38.58 -17.48
CA ILE A 32 -4.77 -37.69 -18.61
C ILE A 32 -4.14 -36.34 -18.23
N PRO A 33 -3.23 -35.77 -19.05
CA PRO A 33 -2.67 -34.46 -18.75
C PRO A 33 -3.76 -33.39 -18.85
N ALA A 34 -3.77 -32.47 -17.89
CA ALA A 34 -4.59 -31.26 -17.90
C ALA A 34 -3.66 -30.05 -17.69
N SER A 35 -3.90 -28.97 -18.44
CA SER A 35 -3.15 -27.72 -18.31
C SER A 35 -4.08 -26.53 -18.51
N ALA A 36 -3.83 -25.45 -17.77
CA ALA A 36 -4.46 -24.15 -17.94
C ALA A 36 -3.39 -23.05 -17.85
N THR A 37 -3.68 -21.90 -18.45
CA THR A 37 -2.90 -20.66 -18.27
C THR A 37 -3.85 -19.64 -17.67
N LEU A 38 -3.46 -19.04 -16.56
CA LEU A 38 -4.16 -17.88 -16.00
C LEU A 38 -3.41 -16.63 -16.45
N GLU A 39 -4.15 -15.62 -16.90
CA GLU A 39 -3.58 -14.30 -17.19
C GLU A 39 -3.43 -13.49 -15.90
N GLY A 40 -2.41 -12.63 -15.86
CA GLY A 40 -2.21 -11.71 -14.75
C GLY A 40 -3.28 -10.62 -14.72
N VAL A 41 -3.78 -10.31 -13.53
CA VAL A 41 -4.65 -9.17 -13.24
C VAL A 41 -3.87 -8.24 -12.32
N SER A 42 -3.83 -6.95 -12.66
CA SER A 42 -3.24 -5.90 -11.85
C SER A 42 -3.94 -4.59 -12.16
N THR A 43 -4.82 -4.15 -11.27
CA THR A 43 -5.56 -2.90 -11.38
C THR A 43 -5.52 -2.16 -10.06
N LEU A 44 -5.40 -0.83 -10.14
CA LEU A 44 -5.44 0.08 -9.00
C LEU A 44 -6.27 1.30 -9.39
N SER A 45 -7.27 1.60 -8.58
CA SER A 45 -8.12 2.78 -8.69
C SER A 45 -8.06 3.54 -7.37
N VAL A 46 -7.74 4.82 -7.46
CA VAL A 46 -7.64 5.71 -6.30
C VAL A 46 -8.47 6.94 -6.57
N GLU A 47 -9.43 7.22 -5.70
CA GLU A 47 -10.31 8.38 -5.86
C GLU A 47 -10.52 9.12 -4.54
N PRO A 48 -10.41 10.46 -4.51
CA PRO A 48 -10.89 11.25 -3.40
C PRO A 48 -12.42 11.14 -3.29
N VAL A 49 -12.96 11.00 -2.08
CA VAL A 49 -14.39 10.88 -1.82
C VAL A 49 -14.75 11.81 -0.66
N THR A 50 -15.84 12.56 -0.79
CA THR A 50 -16.34 13.39 0.31
C THR A 50 -17.10 12.52 1.30
N TYR A 51 -16.87 12.70 2.60
CA TYR A 51 -17.56 11.94 3.64
C TYR A 51 -19.09 11.99 3.49
N GLY A 52 -19.73 10.82 3.43
CA GLY A 52 -21.18 10.69 3.26
C GLY A 52 -21.71 11.15 1.89
N ALA A 53 -20.83 11.39 0.91
CA ALA A 53 -21.17 11.84 -0.43
C ALA A 53 -20.36 11.07 -1.50
N GLY A 54 -20.29 11.61 -2.72
CA GLY A 54 -19.62 10.98 -3.85
C GLY A 54 -18.16 11.40 -4.03
N THR A 55 -17.59 10.99 -5.17
CA THR A 55 -16.25 11.34 -5.63
C THR A 55 -16.01 12.85 -5.60
N ALA A 56 -14.82 13.23 -5.14
CA ALA A 56 -14.32 14.59 -5.10
C ALA A 56 -13.16 14.76 -6.11
N PRO A 57 -12.91 15.98 -6.60
CA PRO A 57 -11.83 16.22 -7.55
C PRO A 57 -10.44 16.13 -6.90
N SER A 58 -10.35 16.38 -5.59
CA SER A 58 -9.09 16.36 -4.83
C SER A 58 -9.39 16.28 -3.33
N ILE A 59 -8.33 16.02 -2.56
CA ILE A 59 -8.30 16.34 -1.12
C ILE A 59 -8.10 17.85 -0.99
N ALA A 60 -8.91 18.53 -0.18
CA ALA A 60 -8.83 19.98 -0.02
C ALA A 60 -9.06 20.43 1.43
N PHE A 61 -8.04 21.08 2.01
CA PHE A 61 -8.13 21.68 3.35
C PHE A 61 -8.78 23.08 3.34
N GLY A 62 -8.85 23.72 2.18
CA GLY A 62 -9.39 25.08 2.03
C GLY A 62 -8.47 26.15 2.62
N THR A 63 -9.05 27.26 3.06
CA THR A 63 -8.31 28.33 3.76
C THR A 63 -8.20 27.98 5.23
N VAL A 64 -6.96 27.87 5.71
CA VAL A 64 -6.66 27.52 7.11
C VAL A 64 -6.06 28.73 7.83
N SER A 65 -6.46 28.93 9.09
CA SER A 65 -5.95 30.02 9.92
C SER A 65 -4.52 29.73 10.41
N PRO A 66 -3.69 30.75 10.67
CA PRO A 66 -2.37 30.54 11.28
C PRO A 66 -2.49 29.87 12.64
N GLY A 67 -1.60 28.89 12.90
CA GLY A 67 -1.51 28.20 14.19
C GLY A 67 -2.55 27.10 14.41
N GLU A 68 -3.38 26.79 13.42
CA GLU A 68 -4.21 25.58 13.44
C GLU A 68 -3.33 24.34 13.51
N GLY A 69 -3.67 23.36 14.35
CA GLY A 69 -2.85 22.15 14.54
C GLY A 69 -2.98 21.15 13.39
N PHE A 70 -3.17 19.88 13.75
CA PHE A 70 -3.55 18.86 12.80
C PHE A 70 -5.01 19.05 12.38
N LEU A 71 -5.28 18.94 11.08
CA LEU A 71 -6.61 19.01 10.50
C LEU A 71 -6.84 17.85 9.55
N VAL A 72 -8.05 17.28 9.61
CA VAL A 72 -8.54 16.29 8.65
C VAL A 72 -9.45 17.02 7.64
N PRO A 73 -9.24 16.84 6.32
CA PRO A 73 -10.08 17.46 5.31
C PRO A 73 -11.45 16.79 5.24
N PRO A 74 -12.47 17.40 4.61
CA PRO A 74 -13.79 16.79 4.44
C PRO A 74 -13.83 15.64 3.39
N GLN A 75 -12.67 15.10 3.01
CA GLN A 75 -12.53 13.98 2.10
C GLN A 75 -11.64 12.89 2.70
N TYR A 76 -11.84 11.67 2.24
CA TYR A 76 -10.91 10.56 2.34
C TYR A 76 -10.54 10.08 0.93
N ILE A 77 -9.64 9.12 0.82
CA ILE A 77 -9.24 8.48 -0.43
C ILE A 77 -9.79 7.06 -0.40
N LYS A 78 -10.56 6.68 -1.41
CA LYS A 78 -10.97 5.29 -1.63
C LYS A 78 -9.96 4.62 -2.54
N VAL A 79 -9.45 3.48 -2.10
CA VAL A 79 -8.56 2.62 -2.89
C VAL A 79 -9.32 1.36 -3.24
N VAL A 80 -9.32 1.00 -4.52
CA VAL A 80 -9.85 -0.27 -5.03
C VAL A 80 -8.76 -0.90 -5.89
N HIS A 81 -8.49 -2.18 -5.70
CA HIS A 81 -7.50 -2.91 -6.48
C HIS A 81 -8.03 -4.25 -6.96
N ASP A 82 -7.31 -4.88 -7.87
CA ASP A 82 -7.48 -6.30 -8.16
C ASP A 82 -6.13 -6.82 -8.62
N ASP A 83 -5.60 -7.81 -7.91
CA ASP A 83 -4.28 -8.37 -8.19
C ASP A 83 -4.26 -9.87 -7.87
N ASN A 84 -3.72 -10.65 -8.80
CA ASN A 84 -3.57 -12.11 -8.67
C ASN A 84 -2.12 -12.57 -8.60
N SER A 85 -1.18 -11.68 -8.32
CA SER A 85 0.22 -12.00 -8.08
C SER A 85 0.38 -12.81 -6.79
N PRO A 86 1.43 -13.66 -6.68
CA PRO A 86 1.72 -14.41 -5.45
C PRO A 86 1.93 -13.53 -4.23
N ALA A 87 2.49 -12.33 -4.44
CA ALA A 87 2.65 -11.29 -3.44
C ALA A 87 2.54 -9.90 -4.09
N TRP A 88 1.87 -8.99 -3.40
CA TRP A 88 1.72 -7.60 -3.82
C TRP A 88 1.64 -6.65 -2.62
N TRP A 89 1.89 -5.36 -2.89
CA TRP A 89 1.93 -4.26 -1.92
C TRP A 89 1.31 -3.03 -2.56
N ILE A 90 0.60 -2.22 -1.77
CA ILE A 90 0.18 -0.87 -2.16
C ILE A 90 0.92 0.11 -1.28
N LYS A 91 1.70 0.99 -1.90
CA LYS A 91 2.49 2.04 -1.23
C LYS A 91 1.81 3.39 -1.34
N ILE A 92 1.90 4.24 -0.32
CA ILE A 92 1.46 5.64 -0.35
C ILE A 92 2.66 6.58 -0.19
N TYR A 93 2.76 7.62 -1.01
CA TYR A 93 3.85 8.57 -0.92
C TYR A 93 3.56 9.89 -1.61
N THR A 94 4.48 10.85 -1.41
CA THR A 94 4.61 12.06 -2.22
C THR A 94 5.91 11.99 -3.04
N ASP A 95 5.92 12.65 -4.19
CA ASP A 95 7.10 12.77 -5.05
C ASP A 95 7.23 14.24 -5.49
N ASN A 96 7.47 15.08 -4.50
CA ASN A 96 7.43 16.53 -4.62
C ASN A 96 8.60 17.08 -5.45
N PHE A 97 9.67 16.30 -5.63
CA PHE A 97 10.91 16.75 -6.25
C PHE A 97 11.43 15.76 -7.29
N ALA A 98 11.39 16.17 -8.56
CA ALA A 98 11.97 15.38 -9.65
C ALA A 98 13.49 15.16 -9.54
N THR A 99 14.16 16.02 -8.77
CA THR A 99 15.59 15.90 -8.44
C THR A 99 15.78 16.26 -6.99
N GLU A 100 16.72 15.59 -6.34
CA GLU A 100 17.06 15.78 -4.94
C GLU A 100 17.15 17.26 -4.52
N PRO A 101 16.28 17.73 -3.59
CA PRO A 101 16.28 19.12 -3.15
C PRO A 101 17.44 19.45 -2.19
N SER A 102 17.71 20.75 -2.03
CA SER A 102 18.70 21.22 -1.06
C SER A 102 18.20 21.04 0.38
N THR A 103 18.97 20.30 1.19
CA THR A 103 18.64 20.08 2.61
C THR A 103 18.73 21.35 3.46
N THR A 104 19.48 22.37 3.02
CA THR A 104 19.52 23.68 3.68
C THR A 104 18.22 24.46 3.49
N THR A 105 17.54 24.27 2.37
CA THR A 105 16.27 24.95 2.08
C THR A 105 15.10 24.17 2.63
N TRP A 106 15.10 22.85 2.40
CA TRP A 106 13.92 22.01 2.62
C TRP A 106 14.05 21.06 3.81
N GLY A 107 15.15 21.06 4.55
CA GLY A 107 15.38 20.06 5.61
C GLY A 107 15.66 18.67 5.03
N TYR A 108 15.24 17.61 5.72
CA TYR A 108 15.51 16.22 5.31
C TYR A 108 14.23 15.39 5.05
N GLN A 109 13.07 15.93 5.42
CA GLN A 109 11.78 15.24 5.38
C GLN A 109 10.80 16.09 4.58
N TYR A 110 10.48 15.65 3.37
CA TYR A 110 9.74 16.36 2.33
C TYR A 110 8.33 15.81 2.14
N GLY A 111 7.95 14.79 2.90
CA GLY A 111 6.60 14.22 2.91
C GLY A 111 5.50 15.23 3.22
N GLY A 112 4.40 15.17 2.45
CA GLY A 112 3.26 16.08 2.57
C GLY A 112 3.24 17.16 1.50
N MET A 113 2.81 18.38 1.86
CA MET A 113 2.65 19.48 0.92
C MET A 113 3.81 20.47 0.93
N ILE A 114 4.13 21.00 -0.25
CA ILE A 114 5.16 22.02 -0.45
C ILE A 114 4.54 23.35 -0.89
N GLY A 115 5.11 24.45 -0.42
CA GLY A 115 4.79 25.81 -0.86
C GLY A 115 5.98 26.45 -1.58
N THR A 116 6.23 27.74 -1.29
CA THR A 116 7.45 28.44 -1.67
C THR A 116 8.70 27.79 -1.04
N PRO A 117 9.91 28.05 -1.58
CA PRO A 117 11.12 27.42 -1.09
C PRO A 117 11.31 27.48 0.43
N GLY A 118 11.32 26.30 1.07
CA GLY A 118 11.47 26.11 2.51
C GLY A 118 10.17 26.07 3.31
N ALA A 119 9.03 26.39 2.68
CA ALA A 119 7.71 26.21 3.26
C ALA A 119 7.23 24.75 3.02
N ARG A 120 7.15 23.97 4.10
CA ARG A 120 6.65 22.59 4.09
C ARG A 120 5.49 22.44 5.04
N LEU A 121 4.61 21.51 4.73
CA LEU A 121 3.47 21.13 5.55
C LEU A 121 3.40 19.60 5.63
N PRO A 122 3.86 19.01 6.75
CA PRO A 122 3.82 17.58 6.96
C PRO A 122 2.39 17.04 6.93
N MET A 123 2.20 15.87 6.34
CA MET A 123 0.91 15.18 6.31
C MET A 123 0.98 13.84 7.03
N GLY A 124 -0.15 13.41 7.57
CA GLY A 124 -0.36 12.08 8.11
C GLY A 124 -1.29 11.26 7.22
N TRP A 125 -1.20 9.93 7.31
CA TRP A 125 -2.15 8.99 6.73
C TRP A 125 -2.61 7.96 7.77
N HIS A 126 -3.85 7.51 7.61
CA HIS A 126 -4.50 6.46 8.37
C HIS A 126 -5.33 5.61 7.42
N THR A 127 -5.45 4.31 7.68
CA THR A 127 -6.12 3.36 6.78
C THR A 127 -7.07 2.47 7.55
N ARG A 128 -8.17 2.09 6.87
CA ARG A 128 -9.22 1.23 7.43
C ARG A 128 -9.81 0.34 6.35
N VAL A 129 -10.29 -0.84 6.76
CA VAL A 129 -10.99 -1.82 5.90
C VAL A 129 -12.40 -1.41 5.48
N ASP A 130 -12.87 -0.22 5.89
CA ASP A 130 -14.13 0.32 5.41
C ASP A 130 -14.11 0.57 3.90
N ASN A 131 -15.26 0.48 3.25
CA ASN A 131 -15.43 0.78 1.82
C ASN A 131 -16.12 2.15 1.58
N SER A 132 -16.59 2.79 2.66
CA SER A 132 -17.15 4.13 2.65
C SER A 132 -17.24 4.72 4.06
N LEU A 133 -17.01 6.02 4.21
CA LEU A 133 -17.11 6.72 5.49
C LEU A 133 -18.14 7.86 5.47
N THR A 134 -18.69 8.15 6.65
CA THR A 134 -19.45 9.39 6.93
C THR A 134 -18.64 10.29 7.84
N LEU A 135 -18.97 11.59 7.91
CA LEU A 135 -18.15 12.55 8.66
C LEU A 135 -18.09 12.23 10.16
N ALA A 136 -19.13 11.60 10.70
CA ALA A 136 -19.17 11.15 12.09
C ALA A 136 -18.19 10.00 12.39
N LEU A 137 -17.66 9.35 11.35
CA LEU A 137 -16.69 8.26 11.43
C LEU A 137 -15.28 8.69 11.04
N ALA A 138 -15.10 9.95 10.64
CA ALA A 138 -13.78 10.50 10.32
C ALA A 138 -12.85 10.33 11.53
N PHE A 139 -11.66 9.86 11.24
CA PHE A 139 -10.63 9.63 12.23
C PHE A 139 -10.18 10.96 12.84
N ALA A 140 -9.95 10.96 14.14
CA ALA A 140 -9.61 12.19 14.85
C ALA A 140 -8.19 12.63 14.47
N ALA A 141 -8.02 13.91 14.15
CA ALA A 141 -6.70 14.49 13.90
C ALA A 141 -5.76 14.27 15.11
N GLY A 142 -4.48 14.00 14.85
CA GLY A 142 -3.52 13.65 15.90
C GLY A 142 -2.08 13.86 15.48
N ASP A 143 -1.13 13.76 16.41
CA ASP A 143 0.30 13.81 16.08
C ASP A 143 0.83 12.40 15.75
N PRO A 144 1.25 12.10 14.51
CA PRO A 144 1.83 10.80 14.16
C PRO A 144 3.05 10.41 15.01
N ALA A 145 3.75 11.37 15.63
CA ALA A 145 4.89 11.12 16.51
C ALA A 145 4.49 10.83 17.98
N ALA A 146 3.20 10.93 18.34
CA ALA A 146 2.75 10.78 19.71
C ALA A 146 3.03 9.38 20.29
N LYS A 147 3.30 9.35 21.61
CA LYS A 147 3.47 8.12 22.40
C LYS A 147 2.48 8.16 23.58
N PRO A 148 1.50 7.24 23.69
CA PRO A 148 1.18 6.16 22.75
C PRO A 148 0.72 6.69 21.38
N SER A 149 0.84 5.85 20.33
CA SER A 149 0.42 6.22 18.98
C SER A 149 -1.05 6.62 18.97
N VAL A 150 -1.36 7.69 18.23
CA VAL A 150 -2.73 8.17 18.02
C VAL A 150 -3.31 7.68 16.69
N GLY A 151 -2.65 6.71 16.04
CA GLY A 151 -3.21 6.03 14.87
C GLY A 151 -2.87 6.64 13.51
N TRP A 152 -1.89 7.53 13.45
CA TRP A 152 -1.44 8.16 12.22
C TRP A 152 0.02 7.77 11.92
N PHE A 153 0.35 7.62 10.64
CA PHE A 153 1.73 7.57 10.16
C PHE A 153 2.06 8.83 9.36
N PHE A 154 3.31 9.26 9.37
CA PHE A 154 3.74 10.34 8.49
C PHE A 154 3.67 9.88 7.03
N LEU A 155 3.08 10.73 6.18
CA LEU A 155 3.19 10.60 4.74
C LEU A 155 4.61 11.00 4.33
N LYS A 156 5.27 10.12 3.57
CA LYS A 156 6.68 10.22 3.21
C LYS A 156 6.86 10.65 1.76
N ASP A 157 8.01 11.24 1.46
CA ASP A 157 8.40 11.61 0.10
C ASP A 157 9.51 10.69 -0.43
N LYS A 158 9.51 10.42 -1.73
CA LYS A 158 10.55 9.60 -2.38
C LYS A 158 11.97 10.18 -2.23
N SER A 159 12.09 11.48 -1.96
CA SER A 159 13.37 12.14 -1.70
C SER A 159 13.73 12.20 -0.21
N ASP A 160 12.92 11.65 0.71
CA ASP A 160 13.20 11.71 2.14
C ASP A 160 14.56 11.12 2.51
N LYS A 161 15.22 11.78 3.47
CA LYS A 161 16.57 11.47 3.94
C LYS A 161 16.63 11.35 5.44
N ASP A 162 17.62 10.60 5.90
CA ASP A 162 17.98 10.53 7.31
C ASP A 162 18.31 11.91 7.85
N ILE A 163 17.80 12.19 9.04
CA ILE A 163 18.11 13.42 9.76
C ILE A 163 19.45 13.19 10.47
N PRO A 164 20.48 14.02 10.21
CA PRO A 164 21.76 13.83 10.88
C PRO A 164 21.65 13.95 12.40
N GLY A 165 22.08 12.90 13.11
CA GLY A 165 22.15 12.88 14.57
C GLY A 165 20.87 12.45 15.28
N THR A 166 19.91 11.87 14.57
CA THR A 166 18.81 11.11 15.18
C THR A 166 19.25 9.67 15.46
N TYR A 167 18.82 9.17 16.62
CA TYR A 167 19.17 7.85 17.11
C TYR A 167 17.96 7.22 17.80
N ASP A 168 17.78 5.92 17.60
CA ASP A 168 16.77 5.15 18.29
C ASP A 168 17.08 5.19 19.80
N PRO A 169 16.15 5.62 20.66
CA PRO A 169 16.39 5.78 22.09
C PRO A 169 16.63 4.44 22.82
N ASP A 170 16.17 3.32 22.26
CA ASP A 170 16.24 2.00 22.86
C ASP A 170 17.52 1.26 22.43
N THR A 171 17.96 1.42 21.19
CA THR A 171 19.17 0.76 20.65
C THR A 171 20.39 1.65 20.61
N GLY A 172 20.21 2.97 20.48
CA GLY A 172 21.27 3.94 20.25
C GLY A 172 21.80 3.97 18.81
N ASP A 173 21.19 3.20 17.91
CA ASP A 173 21.58 3.13 16.50
C ASP A 173 21.00 4.32 15.72
N PRO A 174 21.68 4.80 14.65
CA PRO A 174 21.10 5.80 13.77
C PRO A 174 19.73 5.35 13.26
N ILE A 175 18.74 6.25 13.28
CA ILE A 175 17.43 5.96 12.70
C ILE A 175 17.53 6.15 11.19
N ASP A 176 17.06 5.18 10.43
CA ASP A 176 16.81 5.34 8.99
C ASP A 176 15.42 5.94 8.80
N GLU A 177 15.38 7.24 8.49
CA GLU A 177 14.15 7.96 8.17
C GLU A 177 14.02 8.26 6.67
N SER A 178 14.98 7.79 5.86
CA SER A 178 14.99 7.93 4.41
C SER A 178 13.83 7.18 3.76
N TRP A 179 13.51 7.52 2.51
CA TRP A 179 12.47 6.83 1.73
C TRP A 179 12.61 5.30 1.76
N LEU A 180 13.83 4.77 1.63
CA LEU A 180 14.05 3.32 1.59
C LEU A 180 13.80 2.65 2.93
N GLY A 181 14.08 3.36 4.04
CA GLY A 181 13.92 2.84 5.38
C GLY A 181 14.82 1.63 5.68
N PRO A 182 14.71 1.06 6.89
CA PRO A 182 15.63 0.02 7.37
C PRO A 182 15.55 -1.31 6.61
N GLU A 183 14.52 -1.52 5.79
CA GLU A 183 14.29 -2.74 5.01
C GLU A 183 14.47 -2.55 3.50
N ASP A 184 15.06 -1.43 3.06
CA ASP A 184 15.39 -1.12 1.65
C ASP A 184 14.20 -1.05 0.66
N ASP A 185 12.95 -0.95 1.13
CA ASP A 185 11.75 -0.96 0.27
C ASP A 185 10.62 -0.03 0.72
N ALA A 186 10.90 0.98 1.54
CA ALA A 186 9.90 1.91 2.07
C ALA A 186 8.76 1.19 2.80
N ALA A 187 9.06 0.16 3.62
CA ALA A 187 8.05 -0.70 4.23
C ALA A 187 7.01 0.06 5.05
N TYR A 188 7.41 1.16 5.70
CA TYR A 188 6.52 2.06 6.43
C TYR A 188 5.52 2.82 5.55
N ALA A 189 5.69 2.81 4.22
CA ALA A 189 4.79 3.43 3.25
C ALA A 189 3.72 2.45 2.74
N ASN A 190 3.77 1.17 3.14
CA ASN A 190 2.78 0.18 2.77
C ASN A 190 1.46 0.47 3.48
N VAL A 191 0.39 0.68 2.71
CA VAL A 191 -0.98 0.84 3.24
C VAL A 191 -1.77 -0.46 3.17
N ALA A 192 -1.40 -1.35 2.26
CA ALA A 192 -1.97 -2.68 2.13
C ALA A 192 -0.97 -3.64 1.48
N PHE A 193 -1.12 -4.93 1.73
CA PHE A 193 -0.33 -5.98 1.11
C PHE A 193 -1.14 -7.27 1.07
N GLY A 194 -0.72 -8.24 0.25
CA GLY A 194 -1.43 -9.51 0.20
C GLY A 194 -0.92 -10.45 -0.87
N SER A 195 -1.81 -11.36 -1.25
CA SER A 195 -1.60 -12.32 -2.32
C SER A 195 -2.85 -12.40 -3.19
N ALA A 196 -2.85 -13.31 -4.17
CA ALA A 196 -4.04 -13.59 -4.97
C ALA A 196 -5.30 -13.93 -4.13
N SER A 197 -5.13 -14.51 -2.93
CA SER A 197 -6.25 -15.04 -2.14
C SER A 197 -6.70 -14.18 -0.96
N TYR A 198 -5.95 -13.14 -0.57
CA TYR A 198 -6.31 -12.29 0.57
C TYR A 198 -5.71 -10.88 0.43
N GLN A 199 -6.28 -9.90 1.12
CA GLN A 199 -5.62 -8.63 1.43
C GLN A 199 -5.44 -8.45 2.93
N ARG A 200 -4.42 -7.67 3.29
CA ARG A 200 -4.23 -7.09 4.62
C ARG A 200 -4.08 -5.58 4.46
N VAL A 201 -4.90 -4.83 5.17
CA VAL A 201 -4.85 -3.37 5.22
C VAL A 201 -4.10 -2.99 6.49
N VAL A 202 -3.03 -2.21 6.37
CA VAL A 202 -2.33 -1.70 7.55
C VAL A 202 -3.33 -0.83 8.33
N ASP A 203 -3.44 -0.98 9.64
CA ASP A 203 -4.27 -0.13 10.49
C ASP A 203 -3.42 0.24 11.72
N PRO A 204 -2.92 1.48 11.80
CA PRO A 204 -2.02 1.92 12.85
C PRO A 204 -2.62 1.88 14.26
N MET A 205 -3.95 1.73 14.37
CA MET A 205 -4.66 1.61 15.66
C MET A 205 -5.11 0.20 16.00
N HIS A 206 -4.93 -0.79 15.12
CA HIS A 206 -5.54 -2.09 15.36
C HIS A 206 -4.92 -2.77 16.59
N PRO A 207 -5.70 -3.00 17.66
CA PRO A 207 -5.16 -3.31 18.98
C PRO A 207 -4.57 -4.72 19.12
N ASP A 208 -4.84 -5.61 18.16
CA ASP A 208 -4.70 -7.06 18.34
C ASP A 208 -3.82 -7.78 17.28
N GLN A 209 -3.07 -7.04 16.44
CA GLN A 209 -2.22 -7.64 15.39
C GLN A 209 -0.76 -7.20 15.56
N GLU A 210 0.14 -8.19 15.64
CA GLU A 210 1.59 -7.99 15.83
C GLU A 210 2.22 -7.17 14.70
N ASP A 211 1.63 -7.24 13.50
CA ASP A 211 2.06 -6.48 12.31
C ASP A 211 1.21 -5.24 12.04
N GLY A 212 0.26 -4.90 12.93
CA GLY A 212 -0.57 -3.70 12.79
C GLY A 212 -1.42 -3.68 11.52
N SER A 213 -1.89 -4.84 11.05
CA SER A 213 -2.73 -4.96 9.86
C SER A 213 -4.00 -5.77 10.10
N VAL A 214 -5.02 -5.55 9.28
CA VAL A 214 -6.33 -6.22 9.34
C VAL A 214 -6.52 -7.01 8.06
N GLU A 215 -6.77 -8.31 8.20
CA GLU A 215 -7.15 -9.15 7.07
C GLU A 215 -8.53 -8.77 6.58
N ASP A 216 -8.65 -8.59 5.28
CA ASP A 216 -9.90 -8.30 4.61
C ASP A 216 -9.98 -9.04 3.27
N ASN A 217 -11.21 -9.31 2.83
CA ASN A 217 -11.49 -9.96 1.56
C ASN A 217 -12.25 -9.04 0.59
N ASP A 218 -12.65 -7.83 1.03
CA ASP A 218 -12.97 -6.78 0.06
C ASP A 218 -11.71 -6.49 -0.78
N LYS A 219 -11.87 -5.89 -1.94
CA LYS A 219 -10.75 -5.40 -2.75
C LYS A 219 -10.72 -3.87 -2.72
N ALA A 220 -11.28 -3.32 -1.65
CA ALA A 220 -11.40 -1.90 -1.42
C ALA A 220 -11.08 -1.59 0.05
N PHE A 221 -10.51 -0.42 0.27
CA PHE A 221 -10.28 0.14 1.61
C PHE A 221 -10.21 1.67 1.51
N VAL A 222 -10.18 2.33 2.66
CA VAL A 222 -10.08 3.80 2.73
C VAL A 222 -8.76 4.24 3.34
N VAL A 223 -8.28 5.38 2.86
CA VAL A 223 -7.16 6.12 3.42
C VAL A 223 -7.64 7.52 3.80
N GLU A 224 -7.54 7.84 5.07
CA GLU A 224 -7.74 9.18 5.59
C GLU A 224 -6.39 9.90 5.64
N VAL A 225 -6.39 11.21 5.47
CA VAL A 225 -5.18 12.03 5.52
C VAL A 225 -5.40 13.24 6.40
N GLU A 226 -4.33 13.77 6.98
CA GLU A 226 -4.34 15.00 7.74
C GLU A 226 -3.16 15.90 7.35
N GLY A 227 -3.23 17.18 7.72
CA GLY A 227 -2.12 18.13 7.55
C GLY A 227 -1.79 18.84 8.86
N LEU A 228 -0.49 19.03 9.12
CA LEU A 228 0.02 19.79 10.26
C LEU A 228 0.21 21.27 9.90
N PHE A 229 -0.76 22.12 10.22
CA PHE A 229 -0.72 23.55 9.85
C PHE A 229 0.00 24.42 10.90
N GLY A 230 0.26 23.90 12.11
CA GLY A 230 0.59 24.74 13.27
C GLY A 230 1.95 25.42 13.17
N SER A 231 2.88 24.80 12.46
CA SER A 231 4.23 25.32 12.21
C SER A 231 4.43 25.83 10.79
N ALA A 232 3.42 25.73 9.91
CA ALA A 232 3.52 26.12 8.52
C ALA A 232 3.42 27.66 8.37
N PRO A 233 4.37 28.32 7.67
CA PRO A 233 4.23 29.73 7.33
C PRO A 233 3.03 30.00 6.41
N ALA A 234 2.64 31.28 6.26
CA ALA A 234 1.57 31.64 5.34
C ALA A 234 2.00 31.40 3.89
N ASP A 235 1.33 30.46 3.20
CA ASP A 235 1.62 30.11 1.82
C ASP A 235 0.44 29.37 1.15
N THR A 236 0.58 29.06 -0.14
CA THR A 236 -0.23 28.06 -0.83
C THR A 236 0.55 26.75 -0.90
N TYR A 237 0.00 25.72 -0.26
CA TYR A 237 0.58 24.39 -0.20
C TYR A 237 -0.13 23.44 -1.16
N ALA A 238 0.63 22.61 -1.88
CA ALA A 238 0.10 21.56 -2.74
C ALA A 238 1.04 20.35 -2.83
N THR A 239 0.49 19.21 -3.21
CA THR A 239 1.24 17.98 -3.54
C THR A 239 0.37 17.05 -4.40
N THR A 240 0.97 15.96 -4.86
CA THR A 240 0.27 14.78 -5.38
C THR A 240 0.55 13.60 -4.45
N ILE A 241 -0.51 13.04 -3.85
CA ILE A 241 -0.44 11.79 -3.10
C ILE A 241 -0.54 10.65 -4.12
N SER A 242 0.51 9.84 -4.18
CA SER A 242 0.67 8.77 -5.15
C SER A 242 0.50 7.41 -4.49
N PHE A 243 0.00 6.45 -5.28
CA PHE A 243 -0.14 5.07 -4.88
C PHE A 243 0.46 4.15 -5.94
N ASP A 244 1.33 3.24 -5.51
CA ASP A 244 1.92 2.23 -6.40
C ASP A 244 1.43 0.85 -5.96
N LEU A 245 0.82 0.09 -6.89
CA LEU A 245 0.63 -1.35 -6.75
C LEU A 245 1.90 -2.04 -7.26
N VAL A 246 2.61 -2.71 -6.37
CA VAL A 246 3.91 -3.34 -6.61
C VAL A 246 3.75 -4.85 -6.49
N HIS A 247 4.38 -5.61 -7.40
CA HIS A 247 4.37 -7.08 -7.39
C HIS A 247 5.75 -7.63 -7.05
N GLN A 248 5.79 -8.82 -6.44
CA GLN A 248 7.02 -9.59 -6.21
C GLN A 248 7.03 -10.91 -7.00
#